data_AF-K3WU03-F1
#
_entry.id   AF-K3WU03-F1
#
_cell.length_a   1.000
_cell.length_b   1.000
_cell.length_c   1.000
_cell.angle_alpha   90.00
_cell.angle_beta   90.00
_cell.angle_gamma   90.00
#
_symmetry.space_group_name_H-M   'P 1'
#
loop_
_entity.id
_entity.type
_entity.pdbx_description
1 polymer ?
#
loop_
_entity_poly.entity_id
_entity_poly.type
_entity_poly.pdbx_seq_one_letter_code
_entity_poly.pdbx_strand_id
1 'polypeptide(L)'
;MLLGLAVMALASVQAADQEPAFDVPAFDYTTLSTGNNPELVLAALKKDGIISLKNIPSYAIARDAYLLEAAACAVAAKDANAEFLLHRTFPDNTKRYTISTASGQDLNTSAHETDSICPGYAKYYLEFTRILERAVSSLAETLDATTFTTQDGYKQLVSSRKLFGEAVRLDHFHAYEAAPASSTDAARQLKEQDTFALHEDDGMFIAFPAPAFYKVKSDNSLESVSAGSDADTGLVIETHDHQRVRPVLKTDEVTVMIGTGFNKWVTTSEKLPAVTHGMKMPSIETAATERLLRSWFGKMTLLPAYQRMLTEMTFEQHANATTRFLKQGSSSDMMSIGCAPGRKLVASATPECSFQECTTKPGVAAPSEPCSLICNRSHGGDPAACAASCNCVASSHRATNCWMVCVKDLDNCATNDQVCSGQALTCTATPAPTTKAPTPPPTTQAPVTPPPTTQAPAPTTRSPTPSATLTPAPGTPSTTAPSTPGTPSTTTPGTPATTAPTPGQTPAPTTPDRPAC
;
A
#
# COMPACT_ATOMS: atom_id res chain seq x y z
N MET A 1 -67.53 -22.48 -26.61
CA MET A 1 -66.37 -21.75 -27.17
C MET A 1 -65.67 -21.06 -26.01
N LEU A 2 -64.40 -21.35 -25.76
CA LEU A 2 -63.64 -20.71 -24.68
C LEU A 2 -63.09 -19.35 -25.15
N LEU A 3 -63.20 -18.32 -24.32
CA LEU A 3 -62.36 -17.13 -24.42
C LEU A 3 -61.06 -17.41 -23.68
N GLY A 4 -59.92 -17.36 -24.39
CA GLY A 4 -58.60 -17.38 -23.77
C GLY A 4 -58.12 -15.95 -23.50
N LEU A 5 -57.88 -15.60 -22.23
CA LEU A 5 -57.09 -14.42 -21.89
C LEU A 5 -55.62 -14.73 -22.15
N ALA A 6 -55.00 -14.05 -23.10
CA ALA A 6 -53.55 -14.00 -23.22
C ALA A 6 -52.99 -12.96 -22.24
N VAL A 7 -52.46 -13.41 -21.11
CA VAL A 7 -51.68 -12.56 -20.20
C VAL A 7 -50.33 -12.29 -20.85
N MET A 8 -50.12 -11.05 -21.33
CA MET A 8 -48.77 -10.62 -21.69
C MET A 8 -47.97 -10.42 -20.41
N ALA A 9 -47.09 -11.38 -20.10
CA ALA A 9 -46.04 -11.18 -19.12
C ALA A 9 -45.03 -10.17 -19.70
N LEU A 10 -45.18 -8.89 -19.30
CA LEU A 10 -44.11 -7.92 -19.45
C LEU A 10 -42.96 -8.37 -18.57
N ALA A 11 -41.98 -9.04 -19.17
CA ALA A 11 -40.70 -9.30 -18.53
C ALA A 11 -40.07 -7.92 -18.24
N SER A 12 -40.07 -7.55 -16.97
CA SER A 12 -39.33 -6.39 -16.48
C SER A 12 -37.87 -6.58 -16.84
N VAL A 13 -37.34 -5.72 -17.71
CA VAL A 13 -35.91 -5.63 -17.98
C VAL A 13 -35.25 -5.19 -16.66
N GLN A 14 -34.71 -6.15 -15.93
CA GLN A 14 -33.94 -5.87 -14.73
C GLN A 14 -32.72 -5.05 -15.16
N ALA A 15 -32.54 -3.87 -14.53
CA ALA A 15 -31.33 -3.10 -14.69
C ALA A 15 -30.14 -3.96 -14.24
N ALA A 16 -29.08 -4.02 -15.06
CA ALA A 16 -27.98 -4.94 -14.83
C ALA A 16 -27.16 -4.58 -13.58
N ASP A 17 -26.88 -5.61 -12.78
CA ASP A 17 -25.85 -5.76 -11.75
C ASP A 17 -25.08 -4.49 -11.32
N GLN A 18 -25.56 -3.88 -10.23
CA GLN A 18 -24.76 -3.04 -9.33
C GLN A 18 -24.70 -3.73 -7.96
N GLU A 19 -23.51 -3.80 -7.39
CA GLU A 19 -23.28 -4.32 -6.04
C GLU A 19 -24.09 -3.49 -5.01
N PRO A 20 -24.80 -4.13 -4.06
CA PRO A 20 -25.63 -3.41 -3.10
C PRO A 20 -24.76 -2.50 -2.22
N ALA A 21 -25.31 -1.34 -1.87
CA ALA A 21 -24.63 -0.37 -1.00
C ALA A 21 -24.44 -0.95 0.40
N PHE A 22 -23.26 -0.71 0.98
CA PHE A 22 -22.90 -1.10 2.33
C PHE A 22 -22.50 0.15 3.15
N ASP A 23 -23.33 0.51 4.11
CA ASP A 23 -23.05 1.59 5.05
C ASP A 23 -21.96 1.15 6.05
N VAL A 24 -20.76 1.71 5.90
CA VAL A 24 -19.63 1.40 6.79
C VAL A 24 -19.93 1.92 8.20
N PRO A 25 -19.78 1.10 9.27
CA PRO A 25 -19.99 1.55 10.65
C PRO A 25 -19.08 2.74 11.03
N ALA A 26 -19.68 3.91 11.27
CA ALA A 26 -18.97 5.18 11.41
C ALA A 26 -18.99 5.75 12.85
N PHE A 27 -17.82 5.79 13.48
CA PHE A 27 -17.60 6.20 14.87
C PHE A 27 -17.04 7.62 14.97
N ASP A 28 -17.50 8.39 15.96
CA ASP A 28 -17.05 9.76 16.18
C ASP A 28 -15.66 9.79 16.86
N TYR A 29 -14.67 10.30 16.13
CA TYR A 29 -13.28 10.44 16.56
C TYR A 29 -13.12 11.08 17.95
N THR A 30 -13.96 12.07 18.28
CA THR A 30 -13.87 12.83 19.54
C THR A 30 -14.36 12.05 20.76
N THR A 31 -15.03 10.91 20.55
CA THR A 31 -15.65 10.11 21.62
C THR A 31 -15.24 8.63 21.61
N LEU A 32 -14.30 8.21 20.75
CA LEU A 32 -13.89 6.81 20.57
C LEU A 32 -13.58 6.08 21.88
N SER A 33 -12.83 6.74 22.77
CA SER A 33 -12.39 6.18 24.06
C SER A 33 -13.39 6.38 25.21
N THR A 34 -14.65 6.76 24.91
CA THR A 34 -15.65 7.12 25.94
C THR A 34 -16.82 6.13 25.99
N GLY A 35 -17.35 5.88 27.19
CA GLY A 35 -18.48 4.99 27.38
C GLY A 35 -18.22 3.58 26.83
N ASN A 36 -19.17 3.06 26.05
CA ASN A 36 -19.07 1.73 25.42
C ASN A 36 -18.50 1.78 23.99
N ASN A 37 -18.05 2.95 23.51
CA ASN A 37 -17.55 3.09 22.14
C ASN A 37 -16.35 2.16 21.82
N PRO A 38 -15.39 1.88 22.72
CA PRO A 38 -14.32 0.93 22.45
C PRO A 38 -14.80 -0.46 22.07
N GLU A 39 -15.73 -1.02 22.84
CA GLU A 39 -16.29 -2.35 22.59
C GLU A 39 -17.17 -2.38 21.33
N LEU A 40 -17.85 -1.27 20.99
CA LEU A 40 -18.61 -1.15 19.73
C LEU A 40 -17.67 -1.09 18.50
N VAL A 41 -16.53 -0.40 18.61
CA VAL A 41 -15.50 -0.37 17.57
C VAL A 41 -14.90 -1.77 17.36
N LEU A 42 -14.54 -2.47 18.45
CA LEU A 42 -14.06 -3.84 18.38
C LEU A 42 -15.11 -4.78 17.78
N ALA A 43 -16.39 -4.66 18.17
CA ALA A 43 -17.47 -5.48 17.63
C ALA A 43 -17.69 -5.28 16.12
N ALA A 44 -17.60 -4.03 15.63
CA ALA A 44 -17.69 -3.75 14.19
C ALA A 44 -16.50 -4.32 13.41
N LEU A 45 -15.27 -4.16 13.93
CA LEU A 45 -14.06 -4.73 13.34
C LEU A 45 -14.08 -6.26 13.34
N LYS A 46 -14.57 -6.91 14.40
CA LYS A 46 -14.76 -8.37 14.46
C LYS A 46 -15.79 -8.89 13.43
N LYS A 47 -16.79 -8.08 13.07
CA LYS A 47 -17.86 -8.49 12.15
C LYS A 47 -17.38 -8.50 10.70
N ASP A 48 -17.00 -7.35 10.16
CA ASP A 48 -16.72 -7.17 8.72
C ASP A 48 -15.31 -6.63 8.44
N GLY A 49 -14.47 -6.43 9.46
CA GLY A 49 -13.10 -5.93 9.29
C GLY A 49 -13.00 -4.46 8.85
N ILE A 50 -14.11 -3.75 8.70
CA ILE A 50 -14.17 -2.39 8.15
C ILE A 50 -14.95 -1.43 9.06
N ILE A 51 -14.40 -0.24 9.29
CA ILE A 51 -15.04 0.88 10.03
C ILE A 51 -14.68 2.22 9.39
N SER A 52 -15.45 3.26 9.73
CA SER A 52 -15.14 4.66 9.44
C SER A 52 -14.96 5.47 10.73
N LEU A 53 -14.06 6.45 10.69
CA LEU A 53 -13.85 7.45 11.73
C LEU A 53 -14.28 8.82 11.19
N LYS A 54 -15.27 9.45 11.82
CA LYS A 54 -15.85 10.75 11.43
C LYS A 54 -15.51 11.85 12.44
N ASN A 55 -15.82 13.10 12.10
CA ASN A 55 -15.57 14.28 12.96
C ASN A 55 -14.08 14.49 13.33
N ILE A 56 -13.16 14.08 12.44
CA ILE A 56 -11.72 14.30 12.62
C ILE A 56 -11.38 15.77 12.30
N PRO A 57 -10.78 16.55 13.22
CA PRO A 57 -10.48 17.96 12.99
C PRO A 57 -9.62 18.22 11.74
N SER A 58 -10.03 19.20 10.93
CA SER A 58 -9.40 19.62 9.67
C SER A 58 -9.26 18.56 8.57
N TYR A 59 -9.75 17.34 8.78
CA TYR A 59 -9.50 16.20 7.89
C TYR A 59 -10.01 16.41 6.45
N ALA A 60 -11.29 16.77 6.27
CA ALA A 60 -11.88 16.92 4.94
C ALA A 60 -11.12 17.95 4.07
N ILE A 61 -10.72 19.08 4.66
CA ILE A 61 -9.97 20.14 3.96
C ILE A 61 -8.58 19.65 3.57
N ALA A 62 -7.87 18.96 4.47
CA ALA A 62 -6.55 18.40 4.18
C ALA A 62 -6.61 17.26 3.14
N ARG A 63 -7.66 16.43 3.20
CA ARG A 63 -7.98 15.36 2.24
C ARG A 63 -8.18 15.93 0.84
N ASP A 64 -9.00 16.96 0.70
CA ASP A 64 -9.30 17.59 -0.60
C ASP A 64 -8.06 18.24 -1.20
N ALA A 65 -7.30 19.00 -0.40
CA ALA A 65 -6.07 19.64 -0.84
C ALA A 65 -5.01 18.62 -1.27
N TYR A 66 -4.78 17.58 -0.47
CA TYR A 66 -3.77 16.56 -0.78
C TYR A 66 -4.16 15.69 -1.99
N LEU A 67 -5.41 15.21 -2.10
CA LEU A 67 -5.80 14.37 -3.24
C LEU A 67 -5.81 15.13 -4.58
N LEU A 68 -5.99 16.45 -4.56
CA LEU A 68 -5.84 17.32 -5.73
C LEU A 68 -4.36 17.50 -6.08
N GLU A 69 -3.53 17.88 -5.11
CA GLU A 69 -2.08 18.09 -5.32
C GLU A 69 -1.39 16.80 -5.81
N ALA A 70 -1.66 15.66 -5.16
CA ALA A 70 -1.09 14.38 -5.53
C ALA A 70 -1.57 13.91 -6.93
N ALA A 71 -2.81 14.20 -7.30
CA ALA A 71 -3.31 13.94 -8.65
C ALA A 71 -2.62 14.82 -9.71
N ALA A 72 -2.44 16.12 -9.43
CA ALA A 72 -1.72 17.03 -10.30
C ALA A 72 -0.25 16.61 -10.46
N CYS A 73 0.40 16.25 -9.35
CA CYS A 73 1.74 15.70 -9.33
C CYS A 73 1.86 14.41 -10.17
N ALA A 74 0.95 13.45 -10.02
CA ALA A 74 0.99 12.22 -10.81
C ALA A 74 0.83 12.46 -12.32
N VAL A 75 0.06 13.47 -12.75
CA VAL A 75 -0.04 13.88 -14.15
C VAL A 75 1.25 14.56 -14.62
N ALA A 76 1.81 15.49 -13.85
CA ALA A 76 3.06 16.18 -14.20
C ALA A 76 4.28 15.22 -14.23
N ALA A 77 4.39 14.34 -13.23
CA ALA A 77 5.44 13.35 -13.09
C ALA A 77 5.39 12.28 -14.20
N LYS A 78 4.20 11.95 -14.71
CA LYS A 78 4.02 11.07 -15.88
C LYS A 78 4.64 11.70 -17.13
N ASP A 79 4.35 12.97 -17.39
CA ASP A 79 4.87 13.69 -18.56
C ASP A 79 6.38 13.97 -18.45
N ALA A 80 6.88 14.16 -17.23
CA ALA A 80 8.32 14.26 -16.93
C ALA A 80 9.07 12.91 -16.90
N ASN A 81 8.35 11.77 -17.01
CA ASN A 81 8.88 10.41 -16.83
C ASN A 81 9.70 10.26 -15.53
N ALA A 82 9.12 10.71 -14.41
CA ALA A 82 9.73 10.70 -13.08
C ALA A 82 10.03 9.28 -12.58
N GLU A 83 11.24 9.05 -12.06
CA GLU A 83 11.68 7.73 -11.57
C GLU A 83 10.84 7.21 -10.39
N PHE A 84 10.36 8.10 -9.51
CA PHE A 84 9.50 7.72 -8.38
C PHE A 84 8.08 7.27 -8.79
N LEU A 85 7.65 7.54 -10.04
CA LEU A 85 6.28 7.27 -10.47
C LEU A 85 6.16 5.87 -11.08
N LEU A 86 5.65 4.93 -10.29
CA LEU A 86 5.39 3.58 -10.75
C LEU A 86 4.14 3.56 -11.64
N HIS A 87 4.11 2.71 -12.67
CA HIS A 87 3.00 2.64 -13.63
C HIS A 87 2.56 1.19 -13.88
N ARG A 88 1.24 0.98 -14.02
CA ARG A 88 0.64 -0.31 -14.37
C ARG A 88 -0.58 -0.13 -15.27
N THR A 89 -0.76 -1.01 -16.24
CA THR A 89 -1.99 -1.11 -17.04
C THR A 89 -2.75 -2.38 -16.61
N PHE A 90 -4.05 -2.26 -16.40
CA PHE A 90 -4.94 -3.37 -16.03
C PHE A 90 -5.62 -4.01 -17.26
N PRO A 91 -6.25 -5.20 -17.12
CA PRO A 91 -6.90 -5.90 -18.25
C PRO A 91 -8.02 -5.10 -18.94
N ASP A 92 -8.68 -4.20 -18.20
CA ASP A 92 -9.69 -3.26 -18.72
C ASP A 92 -9.08 -2.04 -19.44
N ASN A 93 -7.75 -1.96 -19.53
CA ASN A 93 -6.93 -0.83 -20.00
C ASN A 93 -6.93 0.42 -19.11
N THR A 94 -7.48 0.35 -17.88
CA THR A 94 -7.26 1.40 -16.88
C THR A 94 -5.77 1.45 -16.53
N LYS A 95 -5.20 2.67 -16.45
CA LYS A 95 -3.80 2.88 -16.10
C LYS A 95 -3.70 3.41 -14.68
N ARG A 96 -2.89 2.79 -13.82
CA ARG A 96 -2.56 3.29 -12.49
C ARG A 96 -1.16 3.88 -12.50
N TYR A 97 -1.07 5.12 -12.03
CA TYR A 97 0.18 5.76 -11.63
C TYR A 97 0.23 5.75 -10.10
N THR A 98 1.39 5.42 -9.53
CA THR A 98 1.56 5.26 -8.09
C THR A 98 2.76 6.07 -7.62
N ILE A 99 2.52 6.91 -6.61
CA ILE A 99 3.58 7.53 -5.81
C ILE A 99 3.61 6.72 -4.51
N SER A 100 4.70 5.99 -4.28
CA SER A 100 4.93 5.21 -3.07
C SER A 100 5.94 5.93 -2.19
N THR A 101 5.63 6.11 -0.91
CA THR A 101 6.49 6.80 0.04
C THR A 101 6.55 6.03 1.36
N ALA A 102 7.73 5.97 1.98
CA ALA A 102 7.84 5.55 3.37
C ALA A 102 7.28 6.67 4.26
N SER A 103 6.53 6.32 5.30
CA SER A 103 5.94 7.27 6.23
C SER A 103 6.24 6.90 7.70
N GLY A 104 5.77 7.70 8.66
CA GLY A 104 6.24 7.60 10.04
C GLY A 104 7.64 8.20 10.21
N GLN A 105 8.65 7.39 10.58
CA GLN A 105 9.99 7.91 10.92
C GLN A 105 10.75 8.49 9.71
N ASP A 106 10.51 7.98 8.49
CA ASP A 106 11.19 8.41 7.25
C ASP A 106 10.43 9.49 6.45
N LEU A 107 9.31 9.99 7.00
CA LEU A 107 8.29 10.79 6.31
C LEU A 107 8.83 12.01 5.53
N ASN A 108 9.86 12.68 6.05
CA ASN A 108 10.40 13.89 5.42
C ASN A 108 11.24 13.57 4.16
N THR A 109 11.99 12.46 4.15
CA THR A 109 12.95 12.16 3.07
C THR A 109 12.22 11.87 1.76
N SER A 110 11.22 10.96 1.80
CA SER A 110 10.43 10.61 0.61
C SER A 110 9.61 11.78 0.05
N ALA A 111 9.19 12.71 0.91
CA ALA A 111 8.46 13.90 0.48
C ALA A 111 9.33 14.85 -0.35
N HIS A 112 10.60 15.03 0.00
CA HIS A 112 11.53 15.92 -0.71
C HIS A 112 11.89 15.44 -2.12
N GLU A 113 12.00 14.12 -2.35
CA GLU A 113 12.25 13.57 -3.68
C GLU A 113 11.11 13.90 -4.65
N THR A 114 9.86 13.75 -4.19
CA THR A 114 8.66 14.09 -4.97
C THR A 114 8.55 15.60 -5.22
N ASP A 115 8.86 16.42 -4.20
CA ASP A 115 8.77 17.90 -4.26
C ASP A 115 9.71 18.51 -5.32
N SER A 116 10.79 17.81 -5.69
CA SER A 116 11.72 18.24 -6.76
C SER A 116 11.09 18.29 -8.15
N ILE A 117 10.06 17.47 -8.41
CA ILE A 117 9.29 17.45 -9.66
C ILE A 117 7.90 18.08 -9.46
N CYS A 118 7.37 18.04 -8.23
CA CYS A 118 6.05 18.56 -7.86
C CYS A 118 6.15 19.57 -6.69
N PRO A 119 6.63 20.81 -6.91
CA PRO A 119 6.86 21.76 -5.83
C PRO A 119 5.59 22.13 -5.07
N GLY A 120 5.52 21.77 -3.78
CA GLY A 120 4.35 21.95 -2.93
C GLY A 120 3.70 20.64 -2.46
N TYR A 121 3.99 19.52 -3.13
CA TYR A 121 3.51 18.18 -2.75
C TYR A 121 3.83 17.86 -1.29
N ALA A 122 5.07 18.12 -0.86
CA ALA A 122 5.52 17.77 0.49
C ALA A 122 4.68 18.46 1.57
N LYS A 123 4.26 19.71 1.36
CA LYS A 123 3.45 20.48 2.31
C LYS A 123 2.12 19.77 2.61
N TYR A 124 1.35 19.46 1.57
CA TYR A 124 0.01 18.88 1.73
C TYR A 124 0.07 17.42 2.18
N TYR A 125 1.04 16.66 1.68
CA TYR A 125 1.30 15.29 2.13
C TYR A 125 1.61 15.23 3.64
N LEU A 126 2.52 16.07 4.14
CA LEU A 126 2.90 16.12 5.55
C LEU A 126 1.74 16.58 6.47
N GLU A 127 0.88 17.47 6.00
CA GLU A 127 -0.31 17.90 6.74
C GLU A 127 -1.35 16.78 6.84
N PHE A 128 -1.69 16.17 5.71
CA PHE A 128 -2.67 15.10 5.61
C PHE A 128 -2.24 13.82 6.37
N THR A 129 -1.00 13.36 6.18
CA THR A 129 -0.50 12.17 6.86
C THR A 129 -0.45 12.34 8.38
N ARG A 130 -0.12 13.54 8.90
CA ARG A 130 -0.16 13.83 10.35
C ARG A 130 -1.57 13.72 10.94
N ILE A 131 -2.60 14.05 10.17
CA ILE A 131 -4.00 13.88 10.61
C ILE A 131 -4.37 12.40 10.64
N LEU A 132 -4.00 11.63 9.62
CA LEU A 132 -4.22 10.18 9.59
C LEU A 132 -3.46 9.44 10.68
N GLU A 133 -2.22 9.83 10.99
CA GLU A 133 -1.43 9.23 12.07
C GLU A 133 -2.12 9.41 13.42
N ARG A 134 -2.68 10.60 13.70
CA ARG A 134 -3.49 10.83 14.92
C ARG A 134 -4.75 9.97 14.96
N ALA A 135 -5.48 9.89 13.84
CA ALA A 135 -6.67 9.03 13.74
C ALA A 135 -6.34 7.55 14.04
N VAL A 136 -5.25 7.04 13.46
CA VAL A 136 -4.74 5.69 13.73
C VAL A 136 -4.25 5.53 15.17
N SER A 137 -3.57 6.53 15.74
CA SER A 137 -3.17 6.51 17.15
C SER A 137 -4.39 6.37 18.06
N SER A 138 -5.43 7.18 17.89
CA SER A 138 -6.65 7.09 18.71
C SER A 138 -7.39 5.76 18.53
N LEU A 139 -7.39 5.16 17.32
CA LEU A 139 -7.89 3.79 17.14
C LEU A 139 -7.07 2.78 17.95
N ALA A 140 -5.74 2.95 18.04
CA ALA A 140 -4.89 2.13 18.88
C ALA A 140 -5.24 2.26 20.38
N GLU A 141 -5.45 3.49 20.86
CA GLU A 141 -5.90 3.73 22.24
C GLU A 141 -7.28 3.13 22.52
N THR A 142 -8.15 3.14 21.51
CA THR A 142 -9.50 2.57 21.58
C THR A 142 -9.46 1.06 21.70
N LEU A 143 -8.64 0.37 20.90
CA LEU A 143 -8.44 -1.07 21.02
C LEU A 143 -7.80 -1.47 22.36
N ASP A 144 -6.82 -0.70 22.84
CA ASP A 144 -6.20 -0.91 24.16
C ASP A 144 -7.16 -0.70 25.35
N ALA A 145 -8.32 -0.07 25.12
CA ALA A 145 -9.39 0.11 26.11
C ALA A 145 -10.43 -1.04 26.10
N THR A 146 -10.18 -2.11 25.34
CA THR A 146 -11.07 -3.28 25.22
C THR A 146 -10.39 -4.58 25.72
N THR A 147 -11.10 -5.70 25.57
CA THR A 147 -10.52 -7.05 25.72
C THR A 147 -9.60 -7.49 24.57
N PHE A 148 -9.41 -6.67 23.54
CA PHE A 148 -8.47 -6.94 22.45
C PHE A 148 -7.02 -6.88 22.95
N THR A 149 -6.30 -7.99 22.79
CA THR A 149 -4.88 -8.10 23.12
C THR A 149 -4.13 -8.73 21.96
N THR A 150 -2.85 -8.37 21.81
CA THR A 150 -1.96 -9.01 20.85
C THR A 150 -0.75 -9.61 21.55
N GLN A 151 -0.25 -10.72 21.01
CA GLN A 151 0.99 -11.37 21.43
C GLN A 151 1.92 -11.58 20.24
N ASP A 152 3.20 -11.34 20.46
CA ASP A 152 4.23 -11.51 19.44
C ASP A 152 4.77 -12.96 19.36
N GLY A 153 5.79 -13.17 18.52
CA GLY A 153 6.51 -14.45 18.41
C GLY A 153 7.22 -14.91 19.70
N TYR A 154 7.38 -14.05 20.71
CA TYR A 154 7.87 -14.41 22.04
C TYR A 154 6.72 -14.69 23.04
N LYS A 155 5.46 -14.64 22.58
CA LYS A 155 4.24 -14.71 23.41
C LYS A 155 4.14 -13.56 24.41
N GLN A 156 4.85 -12.46 24.18
CA GLN A 156 4.75 -11.26 25.02
C GLN A 156 3.55 -10.44 24.59
N LEU A 157 2.77 -9.96 25.56
CA LEU A 157 1.67 -9.04 25.29
C LEU A 157 2.22 -7.72 24.74
N VAL A 158 1.68 -7.27 23.61
CA VAL A 158 1.98 -5.98 23.01
C VAL A 158 0.69 -5.18 22.89
N SER A 159 0.72 -3.93 23.34
CA SER A 159 -0.41 -3.02 23.18
C SER A 159 -0.53 -2.55 21.73
N SER A 160 -1.76 -2.30 21.29
CA SER A 160 -2.10 -1.72 20.00
C SER A 160 -1.39 -0.37 19.82
N ARG A 161 -1.36 0.47 20.87
CA ARG A 161 -0.60 1.74 20.89
C ARG A 161 0.87 1.54 20.54
N LYS A 162 1.52 0.52 21.11
CA LYS A 162 2.92 0.20 20.80
C LYS A 162 3.08 -0.34 19.38
N LEU A 163 2.27 -1.32 19.00
CA LEU A 163 2.32 -1.90 17.65
C LEU A 163 2.12 -0.84 16.57
N PHE A 164 1.12 0.05 16.70
CA PHE A 164 0.77 1.00 15.66
C PHE A 164 1.64 2.26 15.73
N GLY A 165 2.08 2.67 16.92
CA GLY A 165 2.95 3.83 17.12
C GLY A 165 4.38 3.61 16.62
N GLU A 166 4.87 2.37 16.65
CA GLU A 166 6.21 1.98 16.19
C GLU A 166 6.19 1.19 14.86
N ALA A 167 5.02 1.02 14.25
CA ALA A 167 4.82 0.33 12.98
C ALA A 167 5.62 0.95 11.83
N VAL A 168 6.15 0.11 10.94
CA VAL A 168 6.53 0.56 9.59
C VAL A 168 5.26 0.97 8.86
N ARG A 169 5.29 2.14 8.20
CA ARG A 169 4.15 2.69 7.47
C ARG A 169 4.51 2.85 5.99
N LEU A 170 3.61 2.42 5.11
CA LEU A 170 3.72 2.60 3.67
C LEU A 170 2.55 3.44 3.18
N ASP A 171 2.87 4.56 2.55
CA ASP A 171 1.90 5.49 1.99
C ASP A 171 1.87 5.31 0.47
N HIS A 172 0.70 4.97 -0.05
CA HIS A 172 0.46 4.76 -1.46
C HIS A 172 -0.56 5.76 -1.96
N PHE A 173 -0.13 6.68 -2.81
CA PHE A 173 -1.04 7.43 -3.67
C PHE A 173 -1.25 6.68 -4.99
N HIS A 174 -2.49 6.65 -5.48
CA HIS A 174 -2.85 6.01 -6.73
C HIS A 174 -3.74 6.93 -7.58
N ALA A 175 -3.29 7.22 -8.79
CA ALA A 175 -4.07 7.91 -9.81
C ALA A 175 -4.47 6.89 -10.90
N TYR A 176 -5.75 6.52 -10.93
CA TYR A 176 -6.31 5.60 -11.92
C TYR A 176 -6.93 6.40 -13.08
N GLU A 177 -6.30 6.36 -14.25
CA GLU A 177 -6.74 6.97 -15.50
C GLU A 177 -7.59 5.95 -16.28
N ALA A 178 -8.87 6.25 -16.47
CA ALA A 178 -9.81 5.34 -17.14
C ALA A 178 -9.40 5.08 -18.60
N ALA A 179 -9.70 3.87 -19.08
CA ALA A 179 -9.56 3.54 -20.50
C ALA A 179 -10.44 4.46 -21.38
N PRO A 180 -9.97 4.90 -22.56
CA PRO A 180 -10.80 5.61 -23.53
C PRO A 180 -12.08 4.84 -23.87
N ALA A 181 -13.17 5.55 -24.12
CA ALA A 181 -14.44 4.94 -24.45
C ALA A 181 -14.38 4.16 -25.77
N SER A 182 -14.27 2.84 -25.69
CA SER A 182 -14.39 1.91 -26.82
C SER A 182 -15.81 1.38 -26.91
N SER A 183 -16.39 1.39 -28.12
CA SER A 183 -17.77 0.99 -28.42
C SER A 183 -17.95 -0.51 -28.70
N THR A 184 -16.95 -1.34 -28.37
CA THR A 184 -16.96 -2.79 -28.67
C THR A 184 -17.53 -3.60 -27.50
N ASP A 185 -18.27 -4.67 -27.79
CA ASP A 185 -18.82 -5.56 -26.75
C ASP A 185 -17.74 -6.21 -25.86
N ALA A 186 -16.57 -6.49 -26.42
CA ALA A 186 -15.42 -6.97 -25.64
C ALA A 186 -14.93 -5.93 -24.61
N ALA A 187 -14.90 -4.63 -24.98
CA ALA A 187 -14.59 -3.56 -24.04
C ALA A 187 -15.71 -3.35 -23.00
N ARG A 188 -16.97 -3.69 -23.34
CA ARG A 188 -18.10 -3.68 -22.40
C ARG A 188 -17.98 -4.81 -21.37
N GLN A 189 -17.67 -6.03 -21.81
CA GLN A 189 -17.44 -7.19 -20.92
C GLN A 189 -16.21 -7.02 -20.02
N LEU A 190 -15.13 -6.37 -20.49
CA LEU A 190 -13.97 -6.06 -19.65
C LEU A 190 -14.28 -5.02 -18.56
N LYS A 191 -15.25 -4.11 -18.77
CA LYS A 191 -15.74 -3.16 -17.76
C LYS A 191 -16.69 -3.79 -16.73
N GLU A 192 -17.22 -4.98 -17.00
CA GLU A 192 -18.04 -5.74 -16.05
C GLU A 192 -17.16 -6.51 -15.03
N GLN A 193 -15.86 -6.67 -15.31
CA GLN A 193 -14.86 -7.25 -14.40
C GLN A 193 -14.26 -6.18 -13.47
N ASP A 194 -13.67 -6.63 -12.35
CA ASP A 194 -12.86 -5.75 -11.49
C ASP A 194 -11.60 -5.28 -12.23
N THR A 195 -11.41 -3.96 -12.33
CA THR A 195 -10.16 -3.32 -12.78
C THR A 195 -8.96 -3.83 -11.96
N PHE A 196 -9.14 -3.94 -10.65
CA PHE A 196 -8.19 -4.57 -9.74
C PHE A 196 -8.92 -5.65 -8.94
N ALA A 197 -8.60 -6.91 -9.22
CA ALA A 197 -9.28 -8.08 -8.68
C ALA A 197 -9.35 -8.10 -7.14
N LEU A 198 -10.37 -8.77 -6.60
CA LEU A 198 -10.53 -9.03 -5.17
C LEU A 198 -9.24 -9.58 -4.56
N HIS A 199 -8.75 -8.94 -3.50
CA HIS A 199 -7.55 -9.30 -2.75
C HIS A 199 -7.67 -8.88 -1.27
N GLU A 200 -6.79 -9.38 -0.40
CA GLU A 200 -6.60 -8.85 0.95
C GLU A 200 -5.25 -8.11 1.02
N ASP A 201 -5.16 -7.09 1.88
CA ASP A 201 -3.89 -6.42 2.13
C ASP A 201 -2.99 -7.25 3.07
N ASP A 202 -1.68 -7.22 2.82
CA ASP A 202 -0.70 -7.89 3.68
C ASP A 202 -0.32 -7.10 4.95
N GLY A 203 -0.86 -5.89 5.17
CA GLY A 203 -0.66 -5.13 6.42
C GLY A 203 -1.52 -5.62 7.60
N MET A 204 -1.33 -5.03 8.80
CA MET A 204 -2.29 -5.21 9.90
C MET A 204 -3.63 -4.55 9.55
N PHE A 205 -3.57 -3.35 8.98
CA PHE A 205 -4.71 -2.64 8.41
C PHE A 205 -4.25 -1.55 7.44
N ILE A 206 -5.17 -1.04 6.63
CA ILE A 206 -5.00 0.13 5.79
C ILE A 206 -6.00 1.21 6.20
N ALA A 207 -5.54 2.46 6.30
CA ALA A 207 -6.38 3.64 6.54
C ALA A 207 -6.40 4.53 5.28
N PHE A 208 -7.59 4.89 4.81
CA PHE A 208 -7.76 5.60 3.53
C PHE A 208 -8.95 6.59 3.56
N PRO A 209 -8.89 7.69 2.79
CA PRO A 209 -10.03 8.53 2.50
C PRO A 209 -10.95 7.91 1.43
N ALA A 210 -12.19 8.40 1.35
CA ALA A 210 -12.95 8.29 0.11
C ALA A 210 -12.13 8.84 -1.08
N PRO A 211 -12.18 8.23 -2.28
CA PRO A 211 -11.45 8.71 -3.45
C PRO A 211 -12.02 10.02 -4.00
N ALA A 212 -11.19 10.81 -4.69
CA ALA A 212 -11.60 11.99 -5.43
C ALA A 212 -11.55 11.70 -6.94
N PHE A 213 -12.36 12.41 -7.73
CA PHE A 213 -12.44 12.24 -9.18
C PHE A 213 -12.14 13.55 -9.88
N TYR A 214 -11.36 13.47 -10.95
CA TYR A 214 -10.97 14.63 -11.75
C TYR A 214 -11.11 14.34 -13.24
N LYS A 215 -11.56 15.34 -13.99
CA LYS A 215 -11.36 15.41 -15.45
C LYS A 215 -10.00 16.04 -15.69
N VAL A 216 -9.11 15.31 -16.37
CA VAL A 216 -7.85 15.85 -16.88
C VAL A 216 -8.11 16.42 -18.27
N LYS A 217 -7.88 17.72 -18.42
CA LYS A 217 -8.06 18.46 -19.67
C LYS A 217 -6.84 18.30 -20.59
N SER A 218 -6.94 18.83 -21.81
CA SER A 218 -5.87 18.77 -22.82
C SER A 218 -4.62 19.58 -22.46
N ASP A 219 -4.74 20.54 -21.54
CA ASP A 219 -3.63 21.29 -20.94
C ASP A 219 -3.12 20.67 -19.62
N ASN A 220 -3.54 19.44 -19.32
CA ASN A 220 -3.32 18.71 -18.06
C ASN A 220 -3.89 19.36 -16.80
N SER A 221 -4.68 20.44 -16.90
CA SER A 221 -5.40 20.97 -15.74
C SER A 221 -6.46 19.97 -15.24
N LEU A 222 -6.69 19.98 -13.93
CA LEU A 222 -7.66 19.12 -13.26
C LEU A 222 -8.93 19.89 -12.92
N GLU A 223 -10.08 19.34 -13.32
CA GLU A 223 -11.40 19.78 -12.86
C GLU A 223 -12.01 18.71 -11.95
N SER A 224 -12.33 19.08 -10.70
CA SER A 224 -12.94 18.16 -9.74
C SER A 224 -14.35 17.77 -10.17
N VAL A 225 -14.68 16.48 -10.08
CA VAL A 225 -15.99 15.93 -10.41
C VAL A 225 -16.63 15.33 -9.16
N SER A 226 -17.84 15.76 -8.85
CA SER A 226 -18.65 15.09 -7.84
C SER A 226 -19.15 13.75 -8.39
N ALA A 227 -18.86 12.67 -7.69
CA ALA A 227 -19.38 11.34 -8.02
C ALA A 227 -20.83 11.12 -7.50
N GLY A 228 -21.43 12.12 -6.85
CA GLY A 228 -22.73 12.03 -6.18
C GLY A 228 -22.62 11.64 -4.69
N SER A 229 -23.74 11.70 -3.95
CA SER A 229 -23.78 11.28 -2.54
C SER A 229 -23.77 9.75 -2.38
N ASP A 230 -24.40 9.05 -3.32
CA ASP A 230 -24.46 7.57 -3.38
C ASP A 230 -23.35 6.99 -4.29
N ALA A 231 -22.30 7.77 -4.54
CA ALA A 231 -21.25 7.55 -5.52
C ALA A 231 -20.77 6.10 -5.61
N ASP A 232 -20.65 5.60 -6.84
CA ASP A 232 -19.75 4.49 -7.09
C ASP A 232 -18.30 4.98 -6.89
N THR A 233 -17.75 4.70 -5.71
CA THR A 233 -16.36 5.01 -5.37
C THR A 233 -15.38 4.06 -6.05
N GLY A 234 -15.89 3.04 -6.74
CA GLY A 234 -15.17 1.94 -7.34
C GLY A 234 -14.67 0.91 -6.33
N LEU A 235 -14.79 1.11 -5.02
CA LEU A 235 -14.44 0.10 -4.02
C LEU A 235 -15.53 -0.96 -3.97
N VAL A 236 -15.13 -2.23 -4.08
CA VAL A 236 -15.99 -3.39 -3.87
C VAL A 236 -15.35 -4.25 -2.78
N ILE A 237 -16.14 -4.76 -1.83
CA ILE A 237 -15.65 -5.68 -0.79
C ILE A 237 -16.49 -6.95 -0.75
N GLU A 238 -15.93 -8.03 -0.22
CA GLU A 238 -16.67 -9.21 0.22
C GLU A 238 -16.85 -9.14 1.74
N THR A 239 -18.10 -9.19 2.22
CA THR A 239 -18.42 -9.21 3.66
C THR A 239 -18.12 -10.58 4.28
N HIS A 240 -18.18 -10.67 5.61
CA HIS A 240 -18.04 -11.96 6.32
C HIS A 240 -19.03 -13.03 5.83
N ASP A 241 -20.21 -12.63 5.36
CA ASP A 241 -21.25 -13.53 4.85
C ASP A 241 -21.07 -13.86 3.35
N HIS A 242 -19.86 -13.64 2.81
CA HIS A 242 -19.48 -13.82 1.41
C HIS A 242 -20.34 -13.04 0.41
N GLN A 243 -20.89 -11.89 0.83
CA GLN A 243 -21.64 -11.00 -0.07
C GLN A 243 -20.72 -9.95 -0.65
N ARG A 244 -20.70 -9.84 -1.99
CA ARG A 244 -19.99 -8.78 -2.72
C ARG A 244 -20.84 -7.50 -2.66
N VAL A 245 -20.32 -6.45 -2.01
CA VAL A 245 -21.02 -5.20 -1.70
C VAL A 245 -20.15 -3.98 -2.02
N ARG A 246 -20.77 -2.81 -2.12
CA ARG A 246 -20.10 -1.53 -2.41
C ARG A 246 -20.12 -0.61 -1.19
N PRO A 247 -18.99 -0.38 -0.50
CA PRO A 247 -18.93 0.54 0.64
C PRO A 247 -19.27 1.98 0.26
N VAL A 248 -20.14 2.60 1.06
CA VAL A 248 -20.44 4.03 1.00
C VAL A 248 -19.35 4.80 1.75
N LEU A 249 -18.37 5.35 1.03
CA LEU A 249 -17.25 6.12 1.61
C LEU A 249 -17.57 7.62 1.57
N LYS A 250 -17.61 8.27 2.73
CA LYS A 250 -17.86 9.72 2.84
C LYS A 250 -16.54 10.52 2.83
N THR A 251 -16.57 11.74 2.29
CA THR A 251 -15.36 12.57 2.12
C THR A 251 -14.81 13.16 3.42
N ASP A 252 -15.63 13.20 4.47
CA ASP A 252 -15.28 13.64 5.84
C ASP A 252 -14.94 12.49 6.79
N GLU A 253 -14.92 11.25 6.29
CA GLU A 253 -14.57 10.03 7.04
C GLU A 253 -13.21 9.45 6.63
N VAL A 254 -12.47 8.90 7.60
CA VAL A 254 -11.33 8.00 7.38
C VAL A 254 -11.82 6.56 7.52
N THR A 255 -11.75 5.77 6.45
CA THR A 255 -12.09 4.35 6.50
C THR A 255 -10.85 3.52 6.86
N VAL A 256 -11.04 2.51 7.69
CA VAL A 256 -10.02 1.53 8.08
C VAL A 256 -10.50 0.15 7.69
N MET A 257 -9.69 -0.59 6.93
CA MET A 257 -9.89 -2.00 6.62
C MET A 257 -8.77 -2.84 7.24
N ILE A 258 -9.15 -3.89 7.96
CA ILE A 258 -8.23 -4.88 8.51
C ILE A 258 -7.56 -5.66 7.37
N GLY A 259 -6.25 -5.85 7.50
CA GLY A 259 -5.45 -6.68 6.61
C GLY A 259 -5.06 -8.00 7.27
N THR A 260 -4.40 -8.87 6.50
CA THR A 260 -4.04 -10.22 6.93
C THR A 260 -2.95 -10.27 8.00
N GLY A 261 -2.24 -9.17 8.27
CA GLY A 261 -1.13 -9.09 9.21
C GLY A 261 -1.51 -9.49 10.64
N PHE A 262 -2.69 -9.11 11.14
CA PHE A 262 -3.17 -9.57 12.45
C PHE A 262 -3.37 -11.09 12.52
N ASN A 263 -3.67 -11.74 11.40
CA ASN A 263 -3.91 -13.18 11.33
C ASN A 263 -2.65 -13.99 11.00
N LYS A 264 -1.64 -13.37 10.38
CA LYS A 264 -0.38 -14.01 9.95
C LYS A 264 0.78 -13.80 10.92
N TRP A 265 0.88 -12.64 11.57
CA TRP A 265 2.12 -12.18 12.20
C TRP A 265 2.12 -12.14 13.72
N VAL A 266 0.95 -11.96 14.34
CA VAL A 266 0.74 -11.92 15.80
C VAL A 266 -0.38 -12.87 16.20
N THR A 267 -0.42 -13.27 17.46
CA THR A 267 -1.61 -13.92 18.04
C THR A 267 -2.50 -12.82 18.62
N THR A 268 -3.82 -12.91 18.42
CA THR A 268 -4.79 -11.95 18.96
C THR A 268 -5.79 -12.68 19.87
N SER A 269 -6.32 -12.01 20.91
CA SER A 269 -7.41 -12.60 21.73
C SER A 269 -8.70 -12.76 20.94
N GLU A 270 -8.93 -11.91 19.95
CA GLU A 270 -10.10 -11.89 19.09
C GLU A 270 -9.69 -11.94 17.62
N LYS A 271 -10.47 -12.63 16.79
CA LYS A 271 -10.23 -12.66 15.34
C LYS A 271 -10.83 -11.42 14.68
N LEU A 272 -9.97 -10.69 13.96
CA LEU A 272 -10.36 -9.61 13.07
C LEU A 272 -10.25 -10.15 11.64
N PRO A 273 -11.35 -10.30 10.88
CA PRO A 273 -11.29 -10.76 9.49
C PRO A 273 -10.56 -9.72 8.62
N ALA A 274 -9.72 -10.19 7.70
CA ALA A 274 -9.13 -9.31 6.70
C ALA A 274 -10.17 -8.99 5.62
N VAL A 275 -10.21 -7.74 5.16
CA VAL A 275 -11.22 -7.29 4.20
C VAL A 275 -10.77 -7.67 2.79
N THR A 276 -11.47 -8.61 2.20
CA THR A 276 -11.32 -8.94 0.79
C THR A 276 -11.97 -7.84 -0.04
N HIS A 277 -11.18 -7.18 -0.89
CA HIS A 277 -11.61 -6.00 -1.60
C HIS A 277 -10.98 -5.89 -3.00
N GLY A 278 -11.67 -5.24 -3.91
CA GLY A 278 -11.25 -4.99 -5.27
C GLY A 278 -11.62 -3.57 -5.69
N MET A 279 -11.25 -3.21 -6.91
CA MET A 279 -11.59 -1.93 -7.48
C MET A 279 -12.15 -2.08 -8.89
N LYS A 280 -13.31 -1.49 -9.14
CA LYS A 280 -13.95 -1.35 -10.45
C LYS A 280 -13.92 0.12 -10.83
N MET A 281 -13.29 0.48 -11.95
CA MET A 281 -13.14 1.88 -12.32
C MET A 281 -14.52 2.49 -12.66
N PRO A 282 -15.00 3.50 -11.91
CA PRO A 282 -16.34 4.05 -12.13
C PRO A 282 -16.49 4.70 -13.50
N SER A 283 -17.66 4.54 -14.11
CA SER A 283 -18.00 5.17 -15.39
C SER A 283 -18.65 6.54 -15.15
N ILE A 284 -17.83 7.60 -15.19
CA ILE A 284 -18.28 9.00 -15.15
C ILE A 284 -18.17 9.59 -16.57
N GLU A 285 -19.17 10.38 -16.98
CA GLU A 285 -19.21 10.96 -18.33
C GLU A 285 -18.15 12.06 -18.51
N THR A 286 -17.33 11.90 -19.56
CA THR A 286 -16.27 12.84 -19.96
C THR A 286 -16.45 13.26 -21.41
N ALA A 287 -16.06 14.48 -21.76
CA ALA A 287 -15.96 14.88 -23.15
C ALA A 287 -14.86 14.06 -23.87
N ALA A 288 -14.92 13.97 -25.19
CA ALA A 288 -13.98 13.16 -26.00
C ALA A 288 -12.50 13.58 -25.86
N THR A 289 -12.23 14.79 -25.37
CA THR A 289 -10.89 15.35 -25.12
C THR A 289 -10.46 15.28 -23.65
N GLU A 290 -11.33 14.79 -22.76
CA GLU A 290 -11.09 14.70 -21.31
C GLU A 290 -10.76 13.26 -20.93
N ARG A 291 -9.93 13.10 -19.89
CA ARG A 291 -9.60 11.80 -19.29
C ARG A 291 -10.12 11.76 -17.86
N LEU A 292 -10.84 10.70 -17.48
CA LEU A 292 -11.27 10.50 -16.10
C LEU A 292 -10.11 9.97 -15.26
N LEU A 293 -9.85 10.62 -14.13
CA LEU A 293 -8.83 10.25 -13.15
C LEU A 293 -9.48 10.03 -11.77
N ARG A 294 -9.34 8.83 -11.20
CA ARG A 294 -9.69 8.52 -9.81
C ARG A 294 -8.44 8.60 -8.95
N SER A 295 -8.42 9.57 -8.05
CA SER A 295 -7.38 9.85 -7.07
C SER A 295 -7.71 9.14 -5.76
N TRP A 296 -6.81 8.30 -5.26
CA TRP A 296 -6.97 7.54 -4.03
C TRP A 296 -5.66 7.49 -3.25
N PHE A 297 -5.75 7.35 -1.94
CA PHE A 297 -4.61 7.19 -1.05
C PHE A 297 -4.85 6.06 -0.07
N GLY A 298 -3.81 5.35 0.34
CA GLY A 298 -3.87 4.40 1.45
C GLY A 298 -2.59 4.43 2.28
N LYS A 299 -2.75 4.46 3.61
CA LYS A 299 -1.69 4.31 4.61
C LYS A 299 -1.76 2.90 5.19
N MET A 300 -0.90 2.02 4.70
CA MET A 300 -0.78 0.66 5.23
C MET A 300 0.04 0.68 6.51
N THR A 301 -0.47 0.02 7.55
CA THR A 301 0.21 -0.11 8.85
C THR A 301 0.71 -1.55 8.99
N LEU A 302 2.03 -1.71 9.01
CA LEU A 302 2.72 -2.98 9.15
C LEU A 302 3.12 -3.21 10.61
N LEU A 303 3.90 -4.25 10.91
CA LEU A 303 4.54 -4.37 12.23
C LEU A 303 5.73 -3.40 12.39
N PRO A 304 6.15 -3.09 13.64
CA PRO A 304 7.45 -2.48 13.90
C PRO A 304 8.57 -3.38 13.35
N ALA A 305 9.62 -2.78 12.77
CA ALA A 305 10.71 -3.51 12.10
C ALA A 305 11.36 -4.59 12.99
N TYR A 306 11.59 -4.27 14.27
CA TYR A 306 12.17 -5.18 15.25
C TYR A 306 11.20 -6.27 15.75
N GLN A 307 9.89 -6.14 15.51
CA GLN A 307 8.88 -6.98 16.15
C GLN A 307 8.96 -8.41 15.63
N ARG A 308 9.06 -9.38 16.54
CA ARG A 308 9.13 -10.80 16.19
C ARG A 308 7.75 -11.34 15.82
N MET A 309 7.66 -11.95 14.63
CA MET A 309 6.46 -12.56 14.10
C MET A 309 6.26 -13.99 14.65
N LEU A 310 5.06 -14.55 14.49
CA LEU A 310 4.78 -15.98 14.80
C LEU A 310 5.68 -16.97 14.05
N THR A 311 6.26 -16.57 12.91
CA THR A 311 7.27 -17.33 12.16
C THR A 311 8.68 -17.24 12.75
N GLU A 312 8.84 -16.66 13.94
CA GLU A 312 10.09 -16.54 14.69
C GLU A 312 11.20 -15.68 14.03
N MET A 313 10.91 -14.98 12.93
CA MET A 313 11.74 -13.90 12.38
C MET A 313 11.23 -12.51 12.79
N THR A 314 12.07 -11.47 12.70
CA THR A 314 11.61 -10.08 12.84
C THR A 314 10.87 -9.63 11.58
N PHE A 315 10.02 -8.62 11.71
CA PHE A 315 9.31 -8.05 10.56
C PHE A 315 10.29 -7.46 9.51
N GLU A 316 11.40 -6.87 9.93
CA GLU A 316 12.47 -6.42 9.03
C GLU A 316 13.09 -7.58 8.24
N GLN A 317 13.36 -8.72 8.87
CA GLN A 317 13.88 -9.90 8.19
C GLN A 317 12.88 -10.43 7.16
N HIS A 318 11.59 -10.44 7.50
CA HIS A 318 10.50 -10.79 6.58
C HIS A 318 10.44 -9.83 5.39
N ALA A 319 10.38 -8.51 5.65
CA ALA A 319 10.32 -7.49 4.61
C ALA A 319 11.54 -7.53 3.67
N ASN A 320 12.75 -7.74 4.20
CA ASN A 320 13.98 -7.88 3.42
C ASN A 320 14.04 -9.20 2.62
N ALA A 321 13.44 -10.29 3.09
CA ALA A 321 13.30 -11.53 2.34
C ALA A 321 12.30 -11.37 1.17
N THR A 322 11.14 -10.76 1.43
CA THR A 322 10.12 -10.45 0.42
C THR A 322 10.67 -9.48 -0.64
N THR A 323 11.31 -8.39 -0.23
CA THR A 323 11.89 -7.39 -1.15
C THR A 323 12.98 -7.99 -2.05
N ARG A 324 13.85 -8.85 -1.52
CA ARG A 324 14.88 -9.53 -2.34
C ARG A 324 14.25 -10.46 -3.37
N PHE A 325 13.21 -11.21 -2.99
CA PHE A 325 12.48 -12.06 -3.94
C PHE A 325 11.78 -11.23 -5.03
N LEU A 326 11.09 -10.15 -4.67
CA LEU A 326 10.42 -9.28 -5.63
C LEU A 326 11.41 -8.62 -6.61
N LYS A 327 12.62 -8.28 -6.16
CA LYS A 327 13.72 -7.78 -7.02
C LYS A 327 14.41 -8.84 -7.86
N GLN A 328 14.20 -10.13 -7.57
CA GLN A 328 14.69 -11.27 -8.36
C GLN A 328 13.64 -11.78 -9.36
N GLY A 329 12.36 -11.48 -9.13
CA GLY A 329 11.30 -11.59 -10.12
C GLY A 329 11.44 -10.55 -11.23
N SER A 330 10.61 -10.68 -12.27
CA SER A 330 10.54 -9.67 -13.32
C SER A 330 9.95 -8.37 -12.78
N SER A 331 10.30 -7.21 -13.36
CA SER A 331 9.91 -5.90 -12.82
C SER A 331 8.39 -5.64 -12.76
N SER A 332 7.57 -6.46 -13.43
CA SER A 332 6.10 -6.48 -13.29
C SER A 332 5.61 -7.05 -11.95
N ASP A 333 6.37 -7.93 -11.31
CA ASP A 333 5.93 -8.65 -10.11
C ASP A 333 6.07 -7.79 -8.84
N MET A 334 7.00 -6.82 -8.84
CA MET A 334 7.18 -5.83 -7.77
C MET A 334 5.94 -4.97 -7.47
N MET A 335 4.96 -4.90 -8.39
CA MET A 335 3.81 -3.97 -8.29
C MET A 335 2.48 -4.65 -7.91
N SER A 336 2.55 -5.86 -7.33
CA SER A 336 1.41 -6.73 -7.02
C SER A 336 1.29 -7.10 -5.53
N ILE A 337 1.56 -6.14 -4.64
CA ILE A 337 1.28 -6.31 -3.20
C ILE A 337 -0.22 -6.05 -2.97
N GLY A 338 -0.88 -6.99 -2.28
CA GLY A 338 -2.34 -7.15 -2.25
C GLY A 338 -2.70 -8.53 -2.82
N CYS A 339 -2.93 -9.53 -1.95
CA CYS A 339 -3.15 -10.93 -2.32
C CYS A 339 -4.41 -11.52 -1.67
N ALA A 340 -5.21 -12.23 -2.46
CA ALA A 340 -6.56 -12.67 -2.13
C ALA A 340 -6.68 -13.86 -1.17
N PRO A 341 -7.88 -14.09 -0.57
CA PRO A 341 -8.14 -15.32 0.15
C PRO A 341 -7.85 -16.53 -0.73
N GLY A 342 -7.16 -17.52 -0.18
CA GLY A 342 -6.72 -18.69 -0.94
C GLY A 342 -5.47 -18.49 -1.80
N ARG A 343 -4.88 -17.28 -1.88
CA ARG A 343 -3.55 -17.06 -2.49
C ARG A 343 -2.57 -16.50 -1.48
N LYS A 344 -1.54 -17.30 -1.17
CA LYS A 344 -0.47 -16.91 -0.25
C LYS A 344 0.61 -16.11 -1.00
N LEU A 345 1.02 -14.96 -0.48
CA LEU A 345 2.41 -14.55 -0.64
C LEU A 345 3.31 -15.60 0.02
N VAL A 346 4.15 -16.27 -0.75
CA VAL A 346 5.24 -17.09 -0.21
C VAL A 346 6.51 -16.88 -1.02
N ALA A 347 7.42 -16.11 -0.44
CA ALA A 347 8.86 -16.16 -0.65
C ALA A 347 9.53 -15.40 0.51
N SER A 348 10.79 -15.64 0.87
CA SER A 348 11.79 -16.59 0.36
C SER A 348 12.22 -17.49 1.53
N ALA A 349 12.30 -18.80 1.35
CA ALA A 349 13.53 -19.44 0.90
C ALA A 349 14.77 -18.97 1.69
N THR A 350 15.27 -19.83 2.56
CA THR A 350 16.73 -19.91 2.76
C THR A 350 17.38 -20.07 1.38
N PRO A 351 18.55 -19.44 1.12
CA PRO A 351 19.21 -19.53 -0.18
C PRO A 351 19.68 -20.95 -0.54
N GLU A 352 19.59 -21.88 0.41
CA GLU A 352 19.78 -23.31 0.24
C GLU A 352 18.61 -24.02 0.94
N CYS A 353 18.00 -25.00 0.28
CA CYS A 353 16.97 -25.86 0.85
C CYS A 353 17.40 -27.33 0.72
N SER A 354 16.95 -28.19 1.64
CA SER A 354 17.31 -29.62 1.61
C SER A 354 16.43 -30.38 0.63
N PHE A 355 16.88 -30.52 -0.62
CA PHE A 355 16.15 -31.29 -1.63
C PHE A 355 16.14 -32.79 -1.32
N GLN A 356 14.99 -33.42 -1.52
CA GLN A 356 14.79 -34.85 -1.41
C GLN A 356 14.56 -35.45 -2.80
N GLU A 357 15.39 -36.43 -3.16
CA GLU A 357 15.18 -37.23 -4.36
C GLU A 357 14.13 -38.30 -4.05
N CYS A 358 12.93 -38.11 -4.60
CA CYS A 358 11.74 -38.87 -4.24
C CYS A 358 11.12 -39.60 -5.44
N THR A 359 10.80 -40.88 -5.26
CA THR A 359 10.13 -41.73 -6.26
C THR A 359 8.86 -42.37 -5.66
N THR A 360 7.88 -42.72 -6.49
CA THR A 360 6.68 -43.45 -6.03
C THR A 360 7.07 -44.80 -5.41
N LYS A 361 6.45 -45.17 -4.30
CA LYS A 361 6.69 -46.48 -3.65
C LYS A 361 6.27 -47.64 -4.55
N PRO A 362 7.02 -48.75 -4.59
CA PRO A 362 6.61 -49.97 -5.29
C PRO A 362 5.25 -50.46 -4.82
N GLY A 363 4.36 -50.80 -5.77
CA GLY A 363 3.02 -51.33 -5.48
C GLY A 363 1.98 -50.29 -5.05
N VAL A 364 2.33 -49.01 -4.95
CA VAL A 364 1.38 -47.90 -4.67
C VAL A 364 1.05 -47.17 -5.97
N ALA A 365 -0.21 -46.74 -6.13
CA ALA A 365 -0.62 -45.92 -7.27
C ALA A 365 0.16 -44.60 -7.26
N ALA A 366 0.59 -44.13 -8.45
CA ALA A 366 1.29 -42.86 -8.56
C ALA A 366 0.37 -41.70 -8.10
N PRO A 367 0.87 -40.78 -7.26
CA PRO A 367 0.10 -39.60 -6.88
C PRO A 367 -0.20 -38.71 -8.10
N SER A 368 -1.27 -37.91 -8.00
CA SER A 368 -1.71 -36.99 -9.06
C SER A 368 -0.69 -35.87 -9.37
N GLU A 369 0.17 -35.58 -8.41
CA GLU A 369 1.32 -34.68 -8.55
C GLU A 369 2.60 -35.47 -8.26
N PRO A 370 3.73 -35.19 -8.94
CA PRO A 370 4.93 -36.02 -8.80
C PRO A 370 5.53 -35.95 -7.38
N CYS A 371 6.13 -37.05 -6.92
CA CYS A 371 6.78 -37.12 -5.61
C CYS A 371 7.87 -36.06 -5.41
N SER A 372 8.58 -35.68 -6.48
CA SER A 372 9.57 -34.60 -6.46
C SER A 372 8.96 -33.22 -6.16
N LEU A 373 7.66 -33.02 -6.35
CA LEU A 373 6.93 -31.80 -6.02
C LEU A 373 6.31 -31.90 -4.63
N ILE A 374 5.53 -32.95 -4.35
CA ILE A 374 4.83 -33.13 -3.06
C ILE A 374 5.81 -33.14 -1.88
N CYS A 375 6.92 -33.87 -1.99
CA CYS A 375 7.86 -34.05 -0.88
C CYS A 375 8.86 -32.90 -0.69
N ASN A 376 8.94 -31.96 -1.63
CA ASN A 376 9.88 -30.84 -1.60
C ASN A 376 9.20 -29.47 -1.46
N ARG A 377 7.87 -29.41 -1.43
CA ARG A 377 7.10 -28.18 -1.22
C ARG A 377 6.51 -28.13 0.18
N SER A 378 6.17 -26.93 0.64
CA SER A 378 5.63 -26.72 1.98
C SER A 378 4.11 -26.41 1.97
N HIS A 379 3.28 -27.35 1.48
CA HIS A 379 1.82 -27.24 1.57
C HIS A 379 1.23 -28.07 2.73
N GLY A 380 0.03 -27.68 3.18
CA GLY A 380 -0.75 -28.48 4.13
C GLY A 380 -1.19 -29.78 3.48
N GLY A 381 -0.96 -30.91 4.17
CA GLY A 381 -1.27 -32.27 3.68
C GLY A 381 -0.12 -32.99 2.99
N ASP A 382 0.87 -32.26 2.44
CA ASP A 382 2.02 -32.87 1.75
C ASP A 382 2.84 -33.85 2.59
N PRO A 383 3.14 -33.60 3.89
CA PRO A 383 3.89 -34.56 4.69
C PRO A 383 3.20 -35.93 4.77
N ALA A 384 1.86 -35.95 4.83
CA ALA A 384 1.07 -37.18 4.85
C ALA A 384 1.01 -37.84 3.47
N ALA A 385 0.80 -37.06 2.40
CA ALA A 385 0.76 -37.57 1.03
C ALA A 385 2.13 -38.14 0.58
N CYS A 386 3.22 -37.44 0.91
CA CYS A 386 4.59 -37.89 0.71
C CYS A 386 4.87 -39.18 1.49
N ALA A 387 4.60 -39.18 2.81
CA ALA A 387 4.81 -40.36 3.65
C ALA A 387 3.96 -41.57 3.25
N ALA A 388 2.79 -41.37 2.64
CA ALA A 388 1.97 -42.44 2.09
C ALA A 388 2.58 -43.02 0.80
N SER A 389 2.78 -42.18 -0.23
CA SER A 389 2.97 -42.62 -1.62
C SER A 389 4.41 -42.57 -2.14
N CYS A 390 5.33 -41.90 -1.45
CA CYS A 390 6.68 -41.62 -1.94
C CYS A 390 7.78 -42.24 -1.05
N ASN A 391 8.88 -42.65 -1.67
CA ASN A 391 10.13 -43.02 -1.02
C ASN A 391 11.17 -41.94 -1.36
N CYS A 392 11.81 -41.37 -0.33
CA CYS A 392 12.68 -40.21 -0.47
C CYS A 392 14.05 -40.45 0.17
N VAL A 393 15.08 -39.93 -0.48
CA VAL A 393 16.43 -39.81 0.10
C VAL A 393 16.87 -38.36 0.07
N ALA A 394 17.58 -37.91 1.11
CA ALA A 394 18.17 -36.57 1.13
C ALA A 394 19.24 -36.49 0.02
N SER A 395 19.13 -35.49 -0.87
CA SER A 395 20.14 -35.24 -1.88
C SER A 395 21.33 -34.52 -1.25
N SER A 396 22.53 -34.82 -1.75
CA SER A 396 23.77 -34.09 -1.40
C SER A 396 24.04 -32.89 -2.32
N HIS A 397 23.20 -32.68 -3.34
CA HIS A 397 23.32 -31.54 -4.25
C HIS A 397 22.79 -30.26 -3.62
N ARG A 398 23.30 -29.12 -4.09
CA ARG A 398 22.68 -27.82 -3.84
C ARG A 398 21.29 -27.77 -4.48
N ALA A 399 20.42 -27.00 -3.83
CA ALA A 399 19.05 -26.81 -4.28
C ALA A 399 18.54 -25.43 -3.88
N THR A 400 17.85 -24.82 -4.82
CA THR A 400 17.27 -23.48 -4.76
C THR A 400 15.75 -23.62 -4.62
N ASN A 401 15.15 -22.83 -3.72
CA ASN A 401 13.70 -22.87 -3.53
C ASN A 401 12.99 -21.94 -4.53
N CYS A 402 12.33 -22.55 -5.52
CA CYS A 402 11.54 -21.87 -6.53
C CYS A 402 10.04 -22.04 -6.23
N TRP A 403 9.34 -20.92 -6.03
CA TRP A 403 7.89 -20.84 -5.78
C TRP A 403 7.34 -21.95 -4.85
N MET A 404 7.73 -21.87 -3.57
CA MET A 404 7.35 -22.81 -2.50
C MET A 404 7.90 -24.24 -2.61
N VAL A 405 8.68 -24.56 -3.64
CA VAL A 405 9.23 -25.90 -3.89
C VAL A 405 10.75 -25.83 -3.80
N CYS A 406 11.37 -26.73 -3.04
CA CYS A 406 12.80 -26.94 -3.14
C CYS A 406 13.13 -27.65 -4.46
N VAL A 407 13.95 -27.03 -5.31
CA VAL A 407 14.32 -27.54 -6.64
C VAL A 407 15.82 -27.77 -6.69
N LYS A 408 16.23 -28.97 -7.10
CA LYS A 408 17.65 -29.31 -7.32
C LYS A 408 18.26 -28.37 -8.36
N ASP A 409 19.43 -27.81 -8.05
CA ASP A 409 20.18 -26.96 -9.00
C ASP A 409 20.49 -27.76 -10.28
N LEU A 410 20.49 -27.08 -11.42
CA LEU A 410 20.74 -27.70 -12.71
C LEU A 410 22.24 -27.91 -12.95
N ASP A 411 22.63 -29.06 -13.51
CA ASP A 411 24.04 -29.34 -13.85
C ASP A 411 24.47 -28.76 -15.22
N ASN A 412 23.54 -28.15 -15.99
CA ASN A 412 23.76 -27.75 -17.39
C ASN A 412 24.07 -26.25 -17.61
N CYS A 413 24.13 -25.44 -16.56
CA CYS A 413 24.64 -24.06 -16.57
C CYS A 413 25.17 -23.67 -15.18
N ALA A 414 26.01 -22.64 -15.09
CA ALA A 414 26.54 -22.21 -13.79
C ALA A 414 25.40 -21.74 -12.88
N THR A 415 25.55 -21.91 -11.55
CA THR A 415 24.50 -21.55 -10.57
C THR A 415 24.06 -20.08 -10.67
N ASN A 416 24.95 -19.17 -11.10
CA ASN A 416 24.63 -17.76 -11.32
C ASN A 416 23.81 -17.50 -12.59
N ASP A 417 23.77 -18.44 -13.53
CA ASP A 417 23.00 -18.38 -14.79
C ASP A 417 21.66 -19.13 -14.68
N GLN A 418 21.32 -19.62 -13.49
CA GLN A 418 20.07 -20.32 -13.19
C GLN A 418 19.05 -19.36 -12.59
N VAL A 419 17.83 -19.38 -13.14
CA VAL A 419 16.71 -18.55 -12.68
C VAL A 419 15.46 -19.41 -12.46
N CYS A 420 14.72 -19.11 -11.40
CA CYS A 420 13.43 -19.75 -11.15
C CYS A 420 12.39 -19.32 -12.19
N SER A 421 11.76 -20.29 -12.83
CA SER A 421 10.62 -20.13 -13.74
C SER A 421 9.45 -20.95 -13.18
N GLY A 422 8.62 -20.30 -12.36
CA GLY A 422 7.60 -20.99 -11.56
C GLY A 422 8.22 -21.95 -10.54
N GLN A 423 7.83 -23.23 -10.59
CA GLN A 423 8.29 -24.29 -9.68
C GLN A 423 9.51 -25.07 -10.22
N ALA A 424 10.21 -24.53 -11.22
CA ALA A 424 11.39 -25.14 -11.83
C ALA A 424 12.52 -24.12 -11.98
N LEU A 425 13.75 -24.60 -12.07
CA LEU A 425 14.88 -23.80 -12.52
C LEU A 425 15.00 -23.88 -14.05
N THR A 426 15.48 -22.80 -14.65
CA THR A 426 15.85 -22.71 -16.07
C THR A 426 17.16 -21.96 -16.20
N CYS A 427 17.98 -22.30 -17.20
CA CYS A 427 19.15 -21.51 -17.55
C CYS A 427 18.72 -20.27 -18.35
N THR A 428 19.20 -19.09 -17.96
CA THR A 428 19.12 -17.92 -18.84
C THR A 428 19.86 -18.20 -20.14
N ALA A 429 19.18 -18.06 -21.29
CA ALA A 429 19.82 -18.22 -22.58
C ALA A 429 20.80 -17.07 -22.82
N THR A 430 22.10 -17.38 -22.96
CA THR A 430 23.10 -16.41 -23.41
C THR A 430 22.62 -15.81 -24.74
N PRO A 431 22.52 -14.47 -24.90
CA PRO A 431 22.27 -13.89 -26.20
C PRO A 431 23.42 -14.30 -27.13
N ALA A 432 23.08 -14.97 -28.24
CA ALA A 432 24.08 -15.46 -29.18
C ALA A 432 24.97 -14.30 -29.65
N PRO A 433 26.31 -14.48 -29.73
CA PRO A 433 27.18 -13.42 -30.24
C PRO A 433 26.76 -13.08 -31.67
N THR A 434 26.44 -11.80 -31.90
CA THR A 434 26.01 -11.31 -33.20
C THR A 434 27.13 -11.46 -34.21
N THR A 435 27.06 -12.52 -35.02
CA THR A 435 27.91 -12.74 -36.18
C THR A 435 27.66 -11.62 -37.20
N LYS A 436 28.50 -10.59 -37.18
CA LYS A 436 28.56 -9.60 -38.26
C LYS A 436 28.80 -10.34 -39.57
N ALA A 437 27.95 -10.06 -40.56
CA ALA A 437 28.14 -10.58 -41.92
C ALA A 437 29.51 -10.12 -42.48
N PRO A 438 30.17 -10.93 -43.34
CA PRO A 438 31.47 -10.56 -43.89
C PRO A 438 31.39 -9.29 -44.72
N THR A 439 32.23 -8.31 -44.42
CA THR A 439 32.40 -7.11 -45.26
C THR A 439 33.13 -7.51 -46.55
N PRO A 440 32.67 -7.10 -47.75
CA PRO A 440 33.38 -7.40 -48.99
C PRO A 440 34.75 -6.70 -49.04
N PRO A 441 35.75 -7.27 -49.73
CA PRO A 441 37.11 -6.75 -49.74
C PRO A 441 37.20 -5.37 -50.42
N PRO A 442 38.05 -4.45 -49.92
CA PRO A 442 38.14 -3.08 -50.43
C PRO A 442 38.85 -3.02 -51.77
N THR A 443 38.26 -2.31 -52.73
CA THR A 443 38.88 -1.98 -54.02
C THR A 443 39.94 -0.89 -53.85
N THR A 444 41.16 -1.13 -54.30
CA THR A 444 42.29 -0.20 -54.19
C THR A 444 42.07 1.07 -55.02
N GLN A 445 42.18 2.25 -54.39
CA GLN A 445 42.42 3.52 -55.08
C GLN A 445 43.59 4.27 -54.42
N ALA A 446 44.28 5.11 -55.21
CA ALA A 446 45.60 5.64 -54.91
C ALA A 446 45.59 6.84 -53.92
N PRO A 447 46.74 7.14 -53.27
CA PRO A 447 46.80 8.20 -52.25
C PRO A 447 46.76 9.61 -52.87
N VAL A 448 46.06 10.53 -52.22
CA VAL A 448 46.10 11.98 -52.52
C VAL A 448 46.69 12.73 -51.34
N THR A 449 47.71 13.54 -51.62
CA THR A 449 48.55 14.24 -50.63
C THR A 449 47.87 15.49 -50.05
N PRO A 450 47.91 15.74 -48.72
CA PRO A 450 47.47 17.00 -48.13
C PRO A 450 48.58 18.09 -48.18
N PRO A 451 48.22 19.39 -48.36
CA PRO A 451 49.16 20.51 -48.33
C PRO A 451 49.52 20.97 -46.89
N PRO A 452 50.61 21.75 -46.69
CA PRO A 452 51.27 21.90 -45.39
C PRO A 452 50.71 23.05 -44.51
N THR A 453 50.90 22.90 -43.19
CA THR A 453 50.58 23.90 -42.16
C THR A 453 51.81 24.66 -41.69
N THR A 454 51.70 25.98 -41.51
CA THR A 454 52.82 26.88 -41.16
C THR A 454 52.75 27.37 -39.70
N GLN A 455 53.91 27.49 -39.05
CA GLN A 455 54.11 28.12 -37.72
C GLN A 455 55.03 29.36 -37.89
N ALA A 456 55.25 30.28 -36.94
CA ALA A 456 54.94 30.37 -35.50
C ALA A 456 54.65 31.88 -35.18
N PRO A 457 55.02 32.54 -34.05
CA PRO A 457 55.58 32.12 -32.75
C PRO A 457 54.89 32.72 -31.48
N ALA A 458 55.50 32.48 -30.32
CA ALA A 458 54.99 32.68 -28.96
C ALA A 458 55.22 34.08 -28.32
N PRO A 459 54.54 34.41 -27.20
CA PRO A 459 54.82 35.59 -26.37
C PRO A 459 55.83 35.31 -25.24
N THR A 460 56.60 36.32 -24.81
CA THR A 460 57.51 36.24 -23.66
C THR A 460 57.59 37.55 -22.86
N THR A 461 57.65 37.43 -21.52
CA THR A 461 58.16 38.43 -20.53
C THR A 461 57.39 39.76 -20.36
N ARG A 462 57.35 40.45 -19.21
CA ARG A 462 58.01 40.32 -17.87
C ARG A 462 57.19 41.10 -16.80
N SER A 463 57.40 40.81 -15.51
CA SER A 463 56.94 41.62 -14.35
C SER A 463 57.98 42.70 -13.97
N PRO A 464 57.68 43.77 -13.17
CA PRO A 464 57.60 43.66 -11.69
C PRO A 464 56.61 44.61 -10.96
N THR A 465 56.38 44.35 -9.66
CA THR A 465 55.67 45.19 -8.64
C THR A 465 56.58 46.29 -8.04
N PRO A 466 56.09 47.32 -7.28
CA PRO A 466 55.82 47.16 -5.83
C PRO A 466 54.74 48.07 -5.14
N SER A 467 54.20 47.53 -4.03
CA SER A 467 53.80 48.15 -2.73
C SER A 467 52.98 49.46 -2.57
N ALA A 468 51.79 49.33 -1.95
CA ALA A 468 51.33 50.08 -0.76
C ALA A 468 50.03 49.47 -0.14
N THR A 469 49.45 49.86 1.03
CA THR A 469 49.97 49.96 2.42
C THR A 469 48.80 50.05 3.46
N LEU A 470 48.79 49.16 4.47
CA LEU A 470 48.12 49.19 5.81
C LEU A 470 46.57 49.28 6.05
N THR A 471 46.13 48.26 6.81
CA THR A 471 45.09 48.08 7.89
C THR A 471 44.61 49.28 8.76
N PRO A 472 43.66 49.14 9.74
CA PRO A 472 42.57 48.16 10.00
C PRO A 472 41.19 48.80 10.42
N ALA A 473 40.24 47.98 10.93
CA ALA A 473 38.94 48.32 11.56
C ALA A 473 39.08 49.11 12.92
N PRO A 474 38.04 49.59 13.68
CA PRO A 474 36.66 49.04 13.86
C PRO A 474 35.49 50.06 14.09
N GLY A 475 34.27 49.58 14.39
CA GLY A 475 33.22 50.41 15.03
C GLY A 475 31.77 49.89 14.99
N THR A 476 31.23 49.42 16.13
CA THR A 476 29.79 49.21 16.40
C THR A 476 29.08 50.54 16.70
N PRO A 477 27.74 50.62 16.61
CA PRO A 477 26.95 50.59 17.85
C PRO A 477 25.60 49.82 17.76
N SER A 478 24.88 49.82 18.88
CA SER A 478 23.74 48.93 19.25
C SER A 478 22.35 49.59 19.09
N THR A 479 21.31 48.96 19.67
CA THR A 479 19.89 49.37 19.85
C THR A 479 18.96 49.12 18.64
N THR A 480 17.70 48.62 18.76
CA THR A 480 16.90 48.10 19.90
C THR A 480 15.88 47.06 19.41
N ALA A 481 15.37 46.19 20.29
CA ALA A 481 14.25 45.27 20.01
C ALA A 481 12.85 45.90 20.28
N PRO A 482 11.76 45.33 19.72
CA PRO A 482 10.41 45.44 20.27
C PRO A 482 9.95 44.16 20.97
N SER A 483 9.07 44.31 21.96
CA SER A 483 8.74 43.30 22.97
C SER A 483 7.49 42.45 22.67
N THR A 484 7.42 41.27 23.30
CA THR A 484 6.19 40.51 23.54
C THR A 484 5.16 41.28 24.38
N PRO A 485 3.86 41.19 24.06
CA PRO A 485 2.77 41.39 25.03
C PRO A 485 2.52 40.10 25.82
N GLY A 486 2.38 40.21 27.15
CA GLY A 486 2.23 39.08 28.05
C GLY A 486 0.79 38.74 28.46
N THR A 487 0.68 37.65 29.20
CA THR A 487 -0.52 37.14 29.88
C THR A 487 -1.09 38.14 30.91
N PRO A 488 -2.42 38.29 31.02
CA PRO A 488 -3.06 38.85 32.20
C PRO A 488 -3.66 37.74 33.09
N SER A 489 -3.31 37.74 34.38
CA SER A 489 -3.99 36.95 35.41
C SER A 489 -4.85 37.83 36.31
N THR A 490 -6.07 37.36 36.58
CA THR A 490 -6.90 37.63 37.78
C THR A 490 -7.14 39.07 38.25
N THR A 491 -8.38 39.54 38.10
CA THR A 491 -9.11 40.27 39.15
C THR A 491 -10.59 39.88 39.15
N THR A 492 -11.06 39.38 40.30
CA THR A 492 -12.48 39.12 40.60
C THR A 492 -13.20 40.43 40.94
N PRO A 493 -14.51 40.54 40.65
CA PRO A 493 -15.39 41.17 41.64
C PRO A 493 -16.78 40.52 41.78
N GLY A 494 -17.19 40.33 43.04
CA GLY A 494 -18.54 40.68 43.51
C GLY A 494 -19.74 39.79 43.16
N THR A 495 -20.02 38.81 44.02
CA THR A 495 -21.37 38.23 44.18
C THR A 495 -22.34 39.26 44.78
N PRO A 496 -23.63 39.27 44.38
CA PRO A 496 -24.72 39.54 45.31
C PRO A 496 -25.47 38.25 45.66
N ALA A 497 -25.75 38.05 46.94
CA ALA A 497 -26.41 36.85 47.44
C ALA A 497 -27.94 36.92 47.30
N THR A 498 -28.57 35.77 47.03
CA THR A 498 -29.93 35.51 47.52
C THR A 498 -30.03 34.09 48.08
N THR A 499 -30.60 34.03 49.28
CA THR A 499 -30.73 32.93 50.24
C THR A 499 -31.32 31.60 49.74
N ALA A 500 -30.92 30.52 50.43
CA ALA A 500 -31.53 29.18 50.38
C ALA A 500 -32.96 29.13 50.99
N PRO A 501 -33.64 27.97 50.97
CA PRO A 501 -33.43 27.04 52.09
C PRO A 501 -33.33 25.52 51.73
N THR A 502 -32.40 24.85 52.42
CA THR A 502 -32.40 23.41 52.79
C THR A 502 -33.36 23.22 54.01
N PRO A 503 -33.71 22.02 54.56
CA PRO A 503 -33.02 20.72 54.45
C PRO A 503 -33.88 19.41 54.44
N GLY A 504 -33.18 18.27 54.36
CA GLY A 504 -33.70 16.90 54.59
C GLY A 504 -32.71 15.84 54.12
N GLN A 505 -31.53 15.74 54.72
CA GLN A 505 -31.12 14.66 55.66
C GLN A 505 -31.29 13.22 55.11
N THR A 506 -30.22 12.54 54.67
CA THR A 506 -29.39 11.51 55.39
C THR A 506 -30.16 10.22 55.77
N PRO A 507 -29.55 9.00 55.75
CA PRO A 507 -28.12 8.70 55.64
C PRO A 507 -27.69 7.58 54.66
N ALA A 508 -26.37 7.44 54.47
CA ALA A 508 -25.73 6.21 54.00
C ALA A 508 -25.73 5.13 55.11
N PRO A 509 -25.32 3.88 54.83
CA PRO A 509 -23.89 3.58 55.07
C PRO A 509 -23.23 2.49 54.19
N THR A 510 -21.90 2.46 54.29
CA THR A 510 -20.99 1.28 54.20
C THR A 510 -20.86 0.46 52.90
N THR A 511 -19.71 0.68 52.25
CA THR A 511 -18.80 -0.37 51.74
C THR A 511 -18.49 -1.43 52.82
N PRO A 512 -18.17 -2.69 52.46
CA PRO A 512 -16.76 -3.00 52.16
C PRO A 512 -16.49 -4.08 51.08
N ASP A 513 -15.21 -4.18 50.75
CA ASP A 513 -14.44 -5.35 50.26
C ASP A 513 -14.73 -6.05 48.92
N ARG A 514 -13.72 -5.92 48.05
CA ARG A 514 -13.27 -6.88 47.03
C ARG A 514 -12.68 -8.12 47.76
N PRO A 515 -12.70 -9.34 47.19
CA PRO A 515 -11.60 -9.72 46.27
C PRO A 515 -12.01 -10.68 45.12
N ALA A 516 -11.07 -10.86 44.17
CA ALA A 516 -10.87 -12.00 43.22
C ALA A 516 -12.09 -12.75 42.64
N CYS A 517 -12.24 -12.87 41.31
CA CYS A 517 -11.21 -13.14 40.30
C CYS A 517 -11.17 -12.13 39.14
#